data_AF-A0A2D7WIU7-F1
#
_entry.id   AF-A0A2D7WIU7-F1
#
_cell.length_a   1.000
_cell.length_b   1.000
_cell.length_c   1.000
_cell.angle_alpha   90.00
_cell.angle_beta   90.00
_cell.angle_gamma   90.00
#
_symmetry.space_group_name_H-M   'P 1'
#
loop_
_entity.id
_entity.type
_entity.pdbx_description
1 polymer ?
#
loop_
_entity_poly.entity_id
_entity_poly.type
_entity_poly.pdbx_seq_one_letter_code
_entity_poly.pdbx_strand_id
1 'polypeptide(L)'
;MTYPICSNNPMRRHRSLTGSLAIAIAVVLPATMTACASTDDGDHQQVGSAQHAAPMNMFGGASYQGEPVLVVTAALVRAGGGADNFSFAKALVSMLGEETFNAEVAKLTQQYGEAEVKTFIGGMDLAINLSLKHATQAGVSLPEPAPLSGVELAKALVNAGTAPDGAFWSGYLFDKAVSNPIHHQVMVDINNSAGYEADLVTHKILNQAMYDVAQVLGISHVKLASLH
;
A
#
# COMPACT_ATOMS: atom_id res chain seq x y z
N MET A 1 -28.02 -40.51 -32.43
CA MET A 1 -29.20 -39.64 -32.32
C MET A 1 -28.77 -38.22 -32.60
N THR A 2 -29.46 -37.61 -33.55
CA THR A 2 -29.15 -36.39 -34.32
C THR A 2 -29.79 -35.13 -33.71
N TYR A 3 -29.05 -34.00 -33.79
CA TYR A 3 -29.35 -32.54 -33.76
C TYR A 3 -30.80 -32.05 -33.97
N PRO A 4 -31.21 -30.80 -33.59
CA PRO A 4 -30.57 -29.50 -33.97
C PRO A 4 -30.63 -28.33 -32.95
N ILE A 5 -29.68 -27.37 -32.92
CA ILE A 5 -29.53 -26.10 -33.69
C ILE A 5 -30.84 -25.34 -34.01
N CYS A 6 -30.98 -24.13 -33.45
CA CYS A 6 -31.72 -23.03 -34.09
C CYS A 6 -30.98 -21.70 -33.90
N SER A 7 -30.65 -21.10 -35.05
CA SER A 7 -30.22 -19.72 -35.27
C SER A 7 -31.45 -18.89 -35.68
N ASN A 8 -31.59 -17.63 -35.22
CA ASN A 8 -31.65 -16.47 -36.13
C ASN A 8 -32.01 -15.13 -35.44
N ASN A 9 -31.27 -14.13 -35.93
CA ASN A 9 -31.32 -12.67 -35.90
C ASN A 9 -32.72 -12.05 -36.15
N PRO A 10 -32.99 -10.75 -35.84
CA PRO A 10 -32.48 -9.68 -36.71
C PRO A 10 -32.07 -8.36 -36.05
N MET A 11 -31.10 -7.71 -36.73
CA MET A 11 -30.80 -6.29 -36.77
C MET A 11 -32.02 -5.35 -36.59
N ARG A 12 -31.83 -4.27 -35.83
CA ARG A 12 -32.46 -2.98 -36.12
C ARG A 12 -31.46 -1.83 -36.06
N ARG A 13 -31.56 -1.01 -37.10
CA ARG A 13 -30.71 0.12 -37.48
C ARG A 13 -31.07 1.42 -36.75
N HIS A 14 -30.04 2.28 -36.68
CA HIS A 14 -30.02 3.76 -36.72
C HIS A 14 -30.93 4.57 -35.79
N ARG A 15 -30.29 5.50 -35.05
CA ARG A 15 -30.44 6.95 -35.29
C ARG A 15 -29.31 7.72 -34.60
N SER A 16 -28.61 8.51 -35.41
CA SER A 16 -27.73 9.60 -35.00
C SER A 16 -28.62 10.84 -34.78
N LEU A 17 -28.41 11.59 -33.70
CA LEU A 17 -28.88 12.98 -33.56
C LEU A 17 -27.87 13.77 -32.72
N THR A 18 -27.21 14.67 -33.43
CA THR A 18 -26.59 15.93 -33.02
C THR A 18 -27.38 16.70 -31.95
N GLY A 19 -26.69 17.31 -31.00
CA GLY A 19 -27.24 18.33 -30.10
C GLY A 19 -26.14 19.13 -29.43
N SER A 20 -25.82 20.28 -30.02
CA SER A 20 -24.84 21.25 -29.50
C SER A 20 -25.42 22.13 -28.39
N LEU A 21 -24.52 22.56 -27.50
CA LEU A 21 -24.38 23.91 -26.93
C LEU A 21 -25.49 24.48 -26.02
N ALA A 22 -25.14 24.72 -24.76
CA ALA A 22 -25.51 25.96 -24.06
C ALA A 22 -24.47 26.29 -22.96
N ILE A 23 -23.77 27.40 -23.16
CA ILE A 23 -22.97 28.12 -22.17
C ILE A 23 -23.94 28.94 -21.33
N ALA A 24 -23.84 28.87 -19.99
CA ALA A 24 -24.45 29.84 -19.10
C ALA A 24 -23.38 30.42 -18.17
N ILE A 25 -22.97 31.65 -18.47
CA ILE A 25 -22.16 32.51 -17.60
C ILE A 25 -23.15 33.26 -16.70
N ALA A 26 -23.03 33.09 -15.38
CA ALA A 26 -23.72 33.92 -14.40
C ALA A 26 -22.69 34.78 -13.67
N VAL A 27 -22.67 36.07 -14.04
CA VAL A 27 -21.98 37.14 -13.31
C VAL A 27 -22.90 37.59 -12.19
N VAL A 28 -22.41 37.59 -10.94
CA VAL A 28 -23.04 38.28 -9.82
C VAL A 28 -22.02 39.24 -9.23
N LEU A 29 -22.35 40.53 -9.29
CA LEU A 29 -21.60 41.66 -8.73
C LEU A 29 -21.85 41.81 -7.21
N PRO A 30 -20.95 42.51 -6.49
CA PRO A 30 -20.99 42.62 -5.03
C PRO A 30 -21.95 43.72 -4.56
N ALA A 31 -22.70 43.44 -3.48
CA ALA A 31 -23.44 44.45 -2.73
C ALA A 31 -22.66 44.83 -1.46
N THR A 32 -22.10 46.03 -1.45
CA THR A 32 -21.58 46.69 -0.25
C THR A 32 -22.74 47.33 0.52
N MET A 33 -22.94 46.91 1.77
CA MET A 33 -23.78 47.61 2.74
C MET A 33 -22.95 47.86 4.01
N THR A 34 -22.71 49.15 4.27
CA THR A 34 -22.11 49.68 5.49
C THR A 34 -23.23 50.00 6.47
N ALA A 35 -23.20 49.45 7.70
CA ALA A 35 -23.92 50.02 8.83
C ALA A 35 -23.33 49.56 10.19
N CYS A 36 -22.88 50.57 10.94
CA CYS A 36 -22.90 50.80 12.38
C CYS A 36 -22.46 49.72 13.39
N ALA A 37 -21.50 50.16 14.22
CA ALA A 37 -20.92 49.52 15.37
C ALA A 37 -21.92 49.10 16.47
N SER A 38 -21.55 48.04 17.18
CA SER A 38 -21.82 47.87 18.61
C SER A 38 -20.62 47.18 19.24
N THR A 39 -20.08 47.81 20.27
CA THR A 39 -19.15 47.25 21.25
C THR A 39 -19.85 46.12 22.03
N ASP A 40 -19.27 44.92 22.10
CA ASP A 40 -18.93 44.28 23.38
C ASP A 40 -18.18 42.96 23.19
N ASP A 41 -17.35 42.66 24.18
CA ASP A 41 -16.71 41.39 24.54
C ASP A 41 -15.71 40.75 23.57
N GLY A 42 -14.43 40.93 23.94
CA GLY A 42 -13.30 40.16 23.46
C GLY A 42 -13.44 38.70 23.86
N ASP A 43 -14.12 37.93 23.02
CA ASP A 43 -14.05 36.49 23.02
C ASP A 43 -12.80 36.09 22.21
N HIS A 44 -11.77 35.63 22.90
CA HIS A 44 -10.60 35.03 22.29
C HIS A 44 -11.05 33.75 21.57
N GLN A 45 -11.50 33.87 20.32
CA GLN A 45 -11.56 32.76 19.38
C GLN A 45 -10.12 32.29 19.12
N GLN A 46 -9.67 31.42 20.01
CA GLN A 46 -8.57 30.51 19.77
C GLN A 46 -9.01 29.63 18.59
N VAL A 47 -8.67 30.07 17.38
CA VAL A 47 -8.72 29.25 16.18
C VAL A 47 -7.69 28.15 16.40
N GLY A 48 -8.10 27.11 17.13
CA GLY A 48 -7.38 25.87 17.21
C GLY A 48 -7.27 25.37 15.78
N SER A 49 -6.10 25.56 15.17
CA SER A 49 -5.71 24.79 14.00
C SER A 49 -5.83 23.33 14.44
N ALA A 50 -6.96 22.71 14.14
CA ALA A 50 -7.08 21.27 14.12
C ALA A 50 -6.06 20.82 13.07
N GLN A 51 -4.82 20.60 13.51
CA GLN A 51 -3.86 19.82 12.77
C GLN A 51 -4.59 18.50 12.57
N HIS A 52 -5.14 18.30 11.37
CA HIS A 52 -5.65 17.01 10.96
C HIS A 52 -4.50 16.04 11.19
N ALA A 53 -4.62 15.23 12.23
CA ALA A 53 -3.64 14.20 12.50
C ALA A 53 -3.52 13.40 11.22
N ALA A 54 -2.29 13.27 10.70
CA ALA A 54 -2.05 12.48 9.51
C ALA A 54 -2.64 11.08 9.76
N PRO A 55 -3.36 10.50 8.78
CA PRO A 55 -4.00 9.21 8.98
C PRO A 55 -2.91 8.18 9.35
N MET A 56 -3.15 7.41 10.41
CA MET A 56 -2.19 6.46 10.98
C MET A 56 -2.52 5.02 10.56
N ASN A 57 -1.48 4.20 10.38
CA ASN A 57 -1.64 2.76 10.19
C ASN A 57 -2.01 2.03 11.50
N MET A 58 -2.63 0.85 11.39
CA MET A 58 -3.16 0.09 12.54
C MET A 58 -2.13 -0.12 13.66
N PHE A 59 -0.89 -0.40 13.28
CA PHE A 59 0.22 -0.69 14.19
C PHE A 59 1.18 0.49 14.39
N GLY A 60 0.75 1.70 14.03
CA GLY A 60 1.54 2.92 14.10
C GLY A 60 2.14 3.36 12.77
N GLY A 61 2.77 4.53 12.79
CA GLY A 61 3.30 5.19 11.59
C GLY A 61 2.25 5.86 10.71
N ALA A 62 2.73 6.67 9.78
CA ALA A 62 1.89 7.30 8.78
C ALA A 62 1.22 6.25 7.86
N SER A 63 0.05 6.57 7.35
CA SER A 63 -0.56 5.85 6.21
C SER A 63 -0.34 6.60 4.91
N TYR A 64 -0.28 5.85 3.81
CA TYR A 64 -0.17 6.41 2.46
C TYR A 64 -1.53 6.33 1.75
N GLN A 65 -2.06 7.49 1.38
CA GLN A 65 -3.38 7.62 0.75
C GLN A 65 -3.31 7.90 -0.75
N GLY A 66 -2.12 7.76 -1.36
CA GLY A 66 -1.93 8.00 -2.79
C GLY A 66 -2.06 6.72 -3.63
N GLU A 67 -1.79 6.86 -4.93
CA GLU A 67 -1.84 5.76 -5.89
C GLU A 67 -0.75 4.71 -5.62
N PRO A 68 -1.06 3.41 -5.72
CA PRO A 68 -0.06 2.37 -5.53
C PRO A 68 0.97 2.34 -6.67
N VAL A 69 2.20 1.98 -6.32
CA VAL A 69 3.31 1.85 -7.28
C VAL A 69 3.37 0.43 -7.84
N LEU A 70 2.34 0.05 -8.60
CA LEU A 70 2.10 -1.34 -9.03
C LEU A 70 3.25 -1.95 -9.86
N VAL A 71 4.05 -1.14 -10.58
CA VAL A 71 5.22 -1.64 -11.33
C VAL A 71 6.35 -2.15 -10.41
N VAL A 72 6.49 -1.58 -9.21
CA VAL A 72 7.45 -2.06 -8.19
C VAL A 72 6.88 -3.30 -7.51
N THR A 73 5.57 -3.31 -7.21
CA THR A 73 4.86 -4.49 -6.69
C THR A 73 5.00 -5.68 -7.64
N ALA A 74 4.83 -5.47 -8.94
CA ALA A 74 5.04 -6.52 -9.95
C ALA A 74 6.51 -7.02 -9.97
N ALA A 75 7.49 -6.13 -9.79
CA ALA A 75 8.90 -6.53 -9.69
C ALA A 75 9.19 -7.37 -8.43
N LEU A 76 8.60 -7.03 -7.28
CA LEU A 76 8.64 -7.83 -6.05
C LEU A 76 8.02 -9.22 -6.27
N VAL A 77 6.81 -9.27 -6.85
CA VAL A 77 6.11 -10.53 -7.15
C VAL A 77 6.95 -11.41 -8.08
N ARG A 78 7.54 -10.83 -9.13
CA ARG A 78 8.48 -11.54 -10.01
C ARG A 78 9.69 -12.08 -9.25
N ALA A 79 10.31 -11.28 -8.38
CA ALA A 79 11.45 -11.71 -7.58
C ALA A 79 11.09 -12.88 -6.64
N GLY A 80 9.87 -12.90 -6.13
CA GLY A 80 9.33 -13.99 -5.31
C GLY A 80 8.90 -15.24 -6.08
N GLY A 81 8.96 -15.26 -7.42
CA GLY A 81 8.58 -16.43 -8.22
C GLY A 81 7.29 -16.30 -9.03
N GLY A 82 6.69 -15.11 -9.07
CA GLY A 82 5.44 -14.84 -9.80
C GLY A 82 4.20 -14.98 -8.93
N ALA A 83 3.05 -14.54 -9.45
CA ALA A 83 1.81 -14.42 -8.68
C ALA A 83 1.30 -15.78 -8.12
N ASP A 84 1.47 -16.87 -8.87
CA ASP A 84 0.96 -18.19 -8.47
C ASP A 84 1.89 -18.95 -7.51
N ASN A 85 3.17 -18.53 -7.43
CA ASN A 85 4.23 -19.25 -6.70
C ASN A 85 5.06 -18.30 -5.84
N PHE A 86 4.44 -17.21 -5.37
CA PHE A 86 5.16 -16.19 -4.62
C PHE A 86 5.73 -16.74 -3.32
N SER A 87 6.98 -16.39 -3.04
CA SER A 87 7.65 -16.59 -1.75
C SER A 87 8.47 -15.35 -1.40
N PHE A 88 8.23 -14.80 -0.21
CA PHE A 88 8.93 -13.65 0.30
C PHE A 88 10.39 -13.97 0.60
N ALA A 89 10.68 -15.17 1.12
CA ALA A 89 12.06 -15.64 1.30
C ALA A 89 12.81 -15.68 -0.04
N LYS A 90 12.18 -16.19 -1.11
CA LYS A 90 12.77 -16.18 -2.46
C LYS A 90 13.00 -14.76 -2.97
N ALA A 91 12.07 -13.84 -2.71
CA ALA A 91 12.24 -12.44 -3.07
C ALA A 91 13.43 -11.79 -2.33
N LEU A 92 13.58 -12.03 -1.02
CA LEU A 92 14.72 -11.54 -0.24
C LEU A 92 16.04 -12.11 -0.73
N VAL A 93 16.12 -13.41 -1.01
CA VAL A 93 17.32 -14.05 -1.60
C VAL A 93 17.64 -13.45 -2.97
N SER A 94 16.64 -13.22 -3.82
CA SER A 94 16.82 -12.58 -5.14
C SER A 94 17.34 -11.14 -5.03
N MET A 95 16.98 -10.43 -3.96
CA MET A 95 17.37 -9.05 -3.71
C MET A 95 18.75 -8.90 -3.07
N LEU A 96 19.07 -9.76 -2.09
CA LEU A 96 20.19 -9.57 -1.17
C LEU A 96 21.26 -10.67 -1.29
N GLY A 97 20.93 -11.80 -1.91
CA GLY A 97 21.74 -13.01 -1.88
C GLY A 97 21.43 -13.90 -0.67
N GLU A 98 21.74 -15.19 -0.82
CA GLU A 98 21.42 -16.22 0.18
C GLU A 98 22.17 -16.04 1.50
N GLU A 99 23.45 -15.64 1.44
CA GLU A 99 24.28 -15.41 2.63
C GLU A 99 23.68 -14.28 3.50
N THR A 100 23.36 -13.13 2.89
CA THR A 100 22.76 -12.00 3.61
C THR A 100 21.38 -12.34 4.15
N PHE A 101 20.54 -13.06 3.39
CA PHE A 101 19.24 -13.52 3.86
C PHE A 101 19.38 -14.45 5.08
N ASN A 102 20.26 -15.45 5.03
CA ASN A 102 20.46 -16.39 6.13
C ASN A 102 21.01 -15.72 7.38
N ALA A 103 21.93 -14.75 7.22
CA ALA A 103 22.43 -13.94 8.33
C ALA A 103 21.31 -13.12 8.98
N GLU A 104 20.43 -12.53 8.17
CA GLU A 104 19.28 -11.76 8.67
C GLU A 104 18.28 -12.65 9.42
N VAL A 105 17.92 -13.80 8.86
CA VAL A 105 17.03 -14.77 9.51
C VAL A 105 17.63 -15.26 10.84
N ALA A 106 18.94 -15.54 10.89
CA ALA A 106 19.60 -15.96 12.12
C ALA A 106 19.54 -14.86 13.20
N LYS A 107 19.79 -13.61 12.81
CA LYS A 107 19.69 -12.46 13.72
C LYS A 107 18.26 -12.25 14.22
N LEU A 108 17.27 -12.24 13.33
CA LEU A 108 15.86 -12.10 13.71
C LEU A 108 15.41 -13.26 14.61
N THR A 109 15.89 -14.49 14.35
CA THR A 109 15.59 -15.66 15.19
C THR A 109 16.17 -15.50 16.59
N GLN A 110 17.36 -14.91 16.71
CA GLN A 110 17.94 -14.60 18.02
C GLN A 110 17.16 -13.51 18.77
N GLN A 111 16.60 -12.53 18.05
CA GLN A 111 15.89 -11.39 18.64
C GLN A 111 14.44 -11.72 19.04
N TYR A 112 13.72 -12.45 18.18
CA TYR A 112 12.27 -12.67 18.29
C TYR A 112 11.89 -14.14 18.54
N GLY A 113 12.82 -15.06 18.33
CA GLY A 113 12.55 -16.49 18.38
C GLY A 113 12.04 -17.05 17.05
N GLU A 114 12.27 -18.36 16.87
CA GLU A 114 11.96 -19.08 15.62
C GLU A 114 10.47 -19.02 15.26
N ALA A 115 9.59 -19.08 16.26
CA ALA A 115 8.14 -19.04 16.05
C ALA A 115 7.67 -17.71 15.45
N GLU A 116 8.17 -16.57 15.96
CA GLU A 116 7.81 -15.25 15.42
C GLU A 116 8.40 -15.05 14.02
N VAL A 117 9.64 -15.48 13.78
CA VAL A 117 10.25 -15.39 12.44
C VAL A 117 9.50 -16.23 11.41
N LYS A 118 9.05 -17.43 11.78
CA LYS A 118 8.21 -18.26 10.91
C LYS A 118 6.86 -17.61 10.63
N THR A 119 6.25 -17.01 11.65
CA THR A 119 5.01 -16.23 11.50
C THR A 119 5.22 -15.05 10.56
N PHE A 120 6.33 -14.31 10.69
CA PHE A 120 6.68 -13.21 9.80
C PHE A 120 6.81 -13.64 8.33
N ILE A 121 7.61 -14.67 8.03
CA ILE A 121 7.81 -15.12 6.65
C ILE A 121 6.47 -15.62 6.05
N GLY A 122 5.71 -16.43 6.79
CA GLY A 122 4.40 -16.90 6.34
C GLY A 122 3.36 -15.79 6.23
N GLY A 123 3.42 -14.79 7.10
CA GLY A 123 2.56 -13.61 7.09
C GLY A 123 2.81 -12.74 5.87
N MET A 124 4.07 -12.55 5.45
CA MET A 124 4.41 -11.85 4.21
C MET A 124 3.89 -12.59 2.96
N ASP A 125 4.01 -13.92 2.92
CA ASP A 125 3.46 -14.73 1.84
C ASP A 125 1.93 -14.59 1.78
N LEU A 126 1.26 -14.68 2.92
CA LEU A 126 -0.19 -14.52 3.02
C LEU A 126 -0.65 -13.12 2.61
N ALA A 127 0.01 -12.07 3.10
CA ALA A 127 -0.33 -10.68 2.79
C ALA A 127 -0.25 -10.38 1.30
N ILE A 128 0.79 -10.88 0.61
CA ILE A 128 0.95 -10.68 -0.84
C ILE A 128 -0.10 -11.48 -1.62
N ASN A 129 -0.37 -12.73 -1.23
CA ASN A 129 -1.41 -13.54 -1.88
C ASN A 129 -2.80 -12.91 -1.74
N LEU A 130 -3.16 -12.43 -0.55
CA LEU A 130 -4.42 -11.72 -0.31
C LEU A 130 -4.48 -10.40 -1.08
N SER A 131 -3.37 -9.66 -1.12
CA SER A 131 -3.28 -8.42 -1.91
C SER A 131 -3.57 -8.66 -3.39
N LEU A 132 -2.96 -9.69 -3.98
CA LEU A 132 -3.18 -10.05 -5.40
C LEU A 132 -4.62 -10.49 -5.65
N LYS A 133 -5.20 -11.26 -4.73
CA LYS A 133 -6.61 -11.66 -4.78
C LYS A 133 -7.53 -10.45 -4.77
N HIS A 134 -7.36 -9.51 -3.83
CA HIS A 134 -8.21 -8.33 -3.73
C HIS A 134 -8.01 -7.34 -4.89
N ALA A 135 -6.77 -7.14 -5.35
CA ALA A 135 -6.50 -6.37 -6.55
C ALA A 135 -7.25 -6.95 -7.76
N THR A 136 -7.17 -8.26 -7.96
CA THR A 136 -7.90 -8.96 -9.04
C THR A 136 -9.41 -8.79 -8.91
N GLN A 137 -9.97 -8.93 -7.69
CA GLN A 137 -11.39 -8.73 -7.43
C GLN A 137 -11.84 -7.28 -7.68
N ALA A 138 -10.95 -6.31 -7.46
CA ALA A 138 -11.16 -4.90 -7.78
C ALA A 138 -10.96 -4.56 -9.27
N GLY A 139 -10.65 -5.55 -10.12
CA GLY A 139 -10.37 -5.34 -11.53
C GLY A 139 -8.99 -4.72 -11.82
N VAL A 140 -8.10 -4.71 -10.83
CA VAL A 140 -6.72 -4.22 -10.96
C VAL A 140 -5.81 -5.38 -11.31
N SER A 141 -5.15 -5.30 -12.46
CA SER A 141 -4.12 -6.27 -12.87
C SER A 141 -2.73 -5.74 -12.55
N LEU A 142 -1.80 -6.64 -12.21
CA LEU A 142 -0.39 -6.26 -12.14
C LEU A 142 0.09 -5.82 -13.54
N PRO A 143 0.75 -4.65 -13.66
CA PRO A 143 1.36 -4.24 -14.90
C PRO A 143 2.65 -5.05 -15.17
N GLU A 144 3.28 -4.80 -16.32
CA GLU A 144 4.65 -5.25 -16.55
C GLU A 144 5.57 -4.75 -15.42
N PRO A 145 6.44 -5.62 -14.87
CA PRO A 145 7.30 -5.27 -13.76
C PRO A 145 8.31 -4.21 -14.19
N ALA A 146 8.59 -3.27 -13.29
CA ALA A 146 9.71 -2.36 -13.47
C ALA A 146 11.01 -3.15 -13.72
N PRO A 147 11.98 -2.61 -14.47
CA PRO A 147 13.28 -3.23 -14.69
C PRO A 147 14.17 -3.14 -13.43
N LEU A 148 13.60 -3.43 -12.26
CA LEU A 148 14.24 -3.50 -10.97
C LEU A 148 14.49 -4.96 -10.59
N SER A 149 15.67 -5.23 -10.07
CA SER A 149 16.12 -6.54 -9.60
C SER A 149 17.24 -6.38 -8.58
N GLY A 150 17.52 -7.42 -7.79
CA GLY A 150 18.63 -7.41 -6.85
C GLY A 150 18.54 -6.23 -5.88
N VAL A 151 19.68 -5.60 -5.64
CA VAL A 151 19.83 -4.44 -4.75
C VAL A 151 18.95 -3.25 -5.16
N GLU A 152 18.73 -3.02 -6.46
CA GLU A 152 17.91 -1.87 -6.89
C GLU A 152 16.42 -2.06 -6.54
N LEU A 153 15.94 -3.30 -6.56
CA LEU A 153 14.60 -3.61 -6.05
C LEU A 153 14.54 -3.43 -4.53
N ALA A 154 15.56 -3.88 -3.79
CA ALA A 154 15.62 -3.71 -2.34
C ALA A 154 15.60 -2.22 -1.94
N LYS A 155 16.40 -1.38 -2.60
CA LYS A 155 16.40 0.08 -2.40
C LYS A 155 15.03 0.68 -2.68
N ALA A 156 14.36 0.26 -3.77
CA ALA A 156 13.03 0.75 -4.10
C ALA A 156 12.00 0.42 -3.01
N LEU A 157 12.06 -0.79 -2.43
CA LEU A 157 11.17 -1.19 -1.34
C LEU A 157 11.46 -0.45 -0.03
N VAL A 158 12.74 -0.29 0.33
CA VAL A 158 13.14 0.53 1.50
C VAL A 158 12.62 1.96 1.34
N ASN A 159 12.83 2.58 0.18
CA ASN A 159 12.36 3.95 -0.08
C ASN A 159 10.83 4.04 -0.10
N ALA A 160 10.14 3.01 -0.58
CA ALA A 160 8.68 2.97 -0.55
C ALA A 160 8.17 2.96 0.89
N GLY A 161 8.72 2.10 1.76
CA GLY A 161 8.30 2.01 3.17
C GLY A 161 8.82 3.11 4.08
N THR A 162 9.81 3.91 3.66
CA THR A 162 10.29 5.05 4.44
C THR A 162 9.27 6.19 4.37
N ALA A 163 8.66 6.50 5.52
CA ALA A 163 7.64 7.54 5.67
C ALA A 163 8.27 8.93 5.82
N PRO A 164 7.47 10.03 5.78
CA PRO A 164 8.00 11.40 5.89
C PRO A 164 8.76 11.73 7.18
N ASP A 165 8.55 10.97 8.26
CA ASP A 165 9.32 11.08 9.52
C ASP A 165 10.72 10.43 9.44
N GLY A 166 11.00 9.75 8.33
CA GLY A 166 12.24 9.02 8.05
C GLY A 166 12.26 7.60 8.58
N ALA A 167 11.20 7.14 9.27
CA ALA A 167 11.13 5.75 9.74
C ALA A 167 10.57 4.85 8.65
N PHE A 168 11.10 3.63 8.56
CA PHE A 168 10.49 2.59 7.74
C PHE A 168 9.25 2.05 8.46
N TRP A 169 8.09 2.12 7.81
CA TRP A 169 6.83 1.59 8.32
C TRP A 169 6.25 0.56 7.33
N SER A 170 6.06 -0.67 7.79
CA SER A 170 5.48 -1.78 7.03
C SER A 170 4.10 -1.44 6.48
N GLY A 171 3.21 -0.86 7.29
CA GLY A 171 1.90 -0.43 6.82
C GLY A 171 1.97 0.63 5.72
N TYR A 172 2.95 1.55 5.80
CA TYR A 172 3.17 2.58 4.77
C TYR A 172 3.70 1.96 3.46
N LEU A 173 4.56 0.95 3.55
CA LEU A 173 4.98 0.15 2.40
C LEU A 173 3.78 -0.55 1.75
N PHE A 174 2.94 -1.24 2.54
CA PHE A 174 1.79 -1.97 2.01
C PHE A 174 0.77 -1.03 1.36
N ASP A 175 0.47 0.10 1.99
CA ASP A 175 -0.37 1.14 1.40
C ASP A 175 0.15 1.59 0.02
N LYS A 176 1.48 1.80 -0.13
CA LYS A 176 2.08 2.13 -1.43
C LYS A 176 2.13 0.97 -2.41
N ALA A 177 2.21 -0.27 -1.93
CA ALA A 177 2.30 -1.43 -2.80
C ALA A 177 0.94 -1.77 -3.42
N VAL A 178 -0.15 -1.64 -2.66
CA VAL A 178 -1.47 -2.18 -3.04
C VAL A 178 -2.63 -1.22 -2.86
N SER A 179 -2.40 0.02 -2.39
CA SER A 179 -3.39 1.02 -1.93
C SER A 179 -3.89 0.77 -0.52
N ASN A 180 -4.19 1.84 0.22
CA ASN A 180 -4.69 1.76 1.58
C ASN A 180 -6.00 0.94 1.71
N PRO A 181 -7.01 1.07 0.82
CA PRO A 181 -8.22 0.25 0.91
C PRO A 181 -7.96 -1.26 0.79
N ILE A 182 -7.09 -1.67 -0.15
CA ILE A 182 -6.75 -3.10 -0.31
C ILE A 182 -5.91 -3.57 0.88
N HIS A 183 -4.92 -2.78 1.31
CA HIS A 183 -4.11 -3.13 2.48
C HIS A 183 -4.97 -3.31 3.73
N HIS A 184 -5.95 -2.44 3.98
CA HIS A 184 -6.89 -2.60 5.08
C HIS A 184 -7.71 -3.89 4.98
N GLN A 185 -8.18 -4.26 3.78
CA GLN A 185 -8.88 -5.53 3.60
C GLN A 185 -7.97 -6.73 3.85
N VAL A 186 -6.70 -6.67 3.44
CA VAL A 186 -5.71 -7.71 3.73
C VAL A 186 -5.51 -7.87 5.24
N MET A 187 -5.35 -6.78 5.99
CA MET A 187 -5.25 -6.85 7.45
C MET A 187 -6.49 -7.49 8.08
N VAL A 188 -7.70 -7.14 7.61
CA VAL A 188 -8.95 -7.78 8.07
C VAL A 188 -8.93 -9.29 7.81
N ASP A 189 -8.54 -9.71 6.61
CA ASP A 189 -8.50 -11.13 6.23
C ASP A 189 -7.42 -11.91 7.02
N ILE A 190 -6.25 -11.31 7.28
CA ILE A 190 -5.20 -11.90 8.14
C ILE A 190 -5.69 -12.02 9.58
N ASN A 191 -6.28 -10.96 10.13
CA ASN A 191 -6.80 -10.96 11.50
C ASN A 191 -7.89 -12.01 11.72
N ASN A 192 -8.70 -12.28 10.69
CA ASN A 192 -9.73 -13.31 10.74
C ASN A 192 -9.18 -14.74 10.57
N SER A 193 -8.08 -14.94 9.85
CA SER A 193 -7.58 -16.27 9.48
C SER A 193 -6.36 -16.73 10.30
N ALA A 194 -5.42 -15.84 10.56
CA ALA A 194 -4.19 -16.10 11.31
C ALA A 194 -4.20 -15.42 12.70
N GLY A 195 -5.01 -14.38 12.88
CA GLY A 195 -5.17 -13.65 14.14
C GLY A 195 -4.38 -12.35 14.19
N TYR A 196 -4.85 -11.42 15.05
CA TYR A 196 -4.24 -10.10 15.25
C TYR A 196 -2.75 -10.16 15.60
N GLU A 197 -2.36 -11.12 16.43
CA GLU A 197 -0.96 -11.27 16.83
C GLU A 197 -0.06 -11.64 15.64
N ALA A 198 -0.55 -12.45 14.70
CA ALA A 198 0.21 -12.81 13.51
C ALA A 198 0.45 -11.60 12.58
N ASP A 199 -0.56 -10.74 12.44
CA ASP A 199 -0.46 -9.49 11.68
C ASP A 199 0.51 -8.50 12.34
N LEU A 200 0.40 -8.33 13.67
CA LEU A 200 1.30 -7.52 14.47
C LEU A 200 2.76 -7.98 14.34
N VAL A 201 3.03 -9.28 14.52
CA VAL A 201 4.38 -9.87 14.39
C VAL A 201 4.93 -9.65 12.99
N THR A 202 4.10 -9.82 11.95
CA THR A 202 4.51 -9.59 10.56
C THR A 202 4.94 -8.14 10.34
N HIS A 203 4.13 -7.18 10.80
CA HIS A 203 4.45 -5.76 10.68
C HIS A 203 5.69 -5.36 11.47
N LYS A 204 5.80 -5.85 12.72
CA LYS A 204 6.91 -5.61 13.65
C LYS A 204 8.23 -6.09 13.07
N ILE A 205 8.30 -7.36 12.65
CA ILE A 205 9.54 -7.93 12.12
C ILE A 205 9.88 -7.34 10.74
N LEU A 206 8.88 -7.01 9.90
CA LEU A 206 9.16 -6.34 8.64
C LEU A 206 9.82 -4.97 8.85
N ASN A 207 9.42 -4.22 9.88
CA ASN A 207 10.06 -2.94 10.21
C ASN A 207 11.54 -3.11 10.54
N GLN A 208 11.88 -4.09 11.39
CA GLN A 208 13.27 -4.40 11.73
C GLN A 208 14.05 -4.86 10.48
N ALA A 209 13.54 -5.87 9.78
CA ALA A 209 14.21 -6.46 8.63
C ALA A 209 14.52 -5.43 7.53
N MET A 210 13.56 -4.54 7.21
CA MET A 210 13.76 -3.55 6.17
C MET A 210 14.63 -2.38 6.61
N TYR A 211 14.65 -2.04 7.91
CA TYR A 211 15.66 -1.15 8.48
C TYR A 211 17.07 -1.73 8.33
N ASP A 212 17.25 -3.02 8.62
CA ASP A 212 18.55 -3.68 8.50
C ASP A 212 19.02 -3.81 7.06
N VAL A 213 18.10 -4.12 6.13
CA VAL A 213 18.36 -4.03 4.69
C VAL A 213 18.82 -2.62 4.32
N ALA A 214 18.17 -1.57 4.84
CA ALA A 214 18.62 -0.20 4.59
C ALA A 214 20.06 0.02 5.05
N GLN A 215 20.46 -0.50 6.22
CA GLN A 215 21.83 -0.38 6.73
C GLN A 215 22.84 -1.12 5.84
N VAL A 216 22.55 -2.36 5.44
CA VAL A 216 23.40 -3.15 4.53
C VAL A 216 23.59 -2.44 3.18
N LEU A 217 22.57 -1.75 2.70
CA LEU A 217 22.59 -1.00 1.45
C LEU A 217 23.21 0.40 1.58
N GLY A 218 23.65 0.82 2.77
CA GLY A 218 24.23 2.14 3.03
C GLY A 218 23.21 3.29 3.05
N ILE A 219 21.93 3.00 3.24
CA ILE A 219 20.84 3.99 3.30
C ILE A 219 20.67 4.48 4.75
N SER A 220 21.68 5.21 5.25
CA SER A 220 21.82 5.55 6.68
C SER A 220 20.79 6.55 7.23
N HIS A 221 19.92 7.11 6.38
CA HIS A 221 18.89 8.06 6.82
C HIS A 221 17.59 7.39 7.26
N VAL A 222 17.42 6.09 6.99
CA VAL A 222 16.25 5.32 7.42
C VAL A 222 16.33 5.06 8.91
N LYS A 223 15.26 5.39 9.63
CA LYS A 223 15.11 5.14 11.06
C LYS A 223 14.31 3.85 11.28
N LEU A 224 14.62 3.17 12.38
CA LEU A 224 13.82 2.06 12.87
C LEU A 224 12.49 2.58 13.41
N ALA A 225 11.38 1.95 13.03
CA ALA A 225 10.06 2.27 13.58
C ALA A 225 10.00 2.03 15.08
N SER A 226 9.08 2.71 15.78
CA SER A 226 8.88 2.47 17.22
C SER A 226 8.28 1.09 17.51
N LEU A 227 7.61 0.48 16.52
CA LEU A 227 7.24 -0.93 16.55
C LEU A 227 8.31 -1.76 15.82
N HIS A 228 9.12 -2.47 16.58
CA HIS A 228 10.07 -3.47 16.09
C HIS A 228 10.24 -4.56 17.16
#